data_AF-A0A1A9HV86-F1
#
_entry.id   AF-A0A1A9HV86-F1
#
_cell.length_a   1.000
_cell.length_b   1.000
_cell.length_c   1.000
_cell.angle_alpha   90.00
_cell.angle_beta   90.00
_cell.angle_gamma   90.00
#
_symmetry.space_group_name_H-M   'P 1'
#
loop_
_entity.id
_entity.type
_entity.pdbx_description
1 polymer ?
#
loop_
_entity_poly.entity_id
_entity_poly.type
_entity_poly.pdbx_seq_one_letter_code
_entity_poly.pdbx_strand_id
1 'polypeptide(L)'
;MIELASAPDHVLEKRACIAAFMDNHPTIFAAPTSAGTWIHFAEQSAAPDEHEERVLDQATGRIVQVIRSAQDRTPSDFDMQTALDAAKAEGYGDMEPDPAVLALAAEDESDEEVATMARAMSLYKTAITMGMADGSELHQTIESSFSALPAETPFMKELLETAKRIVLIDLDHAMRAQ
;
A
#
# COMPACT_ATOMS: atom_id res chain seq x y z
N MET A 1 -31.61 -4.87 -7.57
CA MET A 1 -30.19 -5.10 -7.86
C MET A 1 -29.47 -3.83 -7.49
N ILE A 2 -28.62 -3.89 -6.47
CA ILE A 2 -27.66 -2.82 -6.24
C ILE A 2 -26.51 -3.13 -7.20
N GLU A 3 -26.34 -2.32 -8.24
CA GLU A 3 -25.08 -2.34 -9.00
C GLU A 3 -23.98 -1.98 -8.01
N LEU A 4 -23.15 -2.96 -7.65
CA LEU A 4 -21.92 -2.70 -6.93
C LEU A 4 -21.05 -1.88 -7.87
N ALA A 5 -20.69 -0.66 -7.44
CA ALA A 5 -19.75 0.16 -8.18
C ALA A 5 -18.47 -0.65 -8.42
N SER A 6 -17.90 -0.52 -9.62
CA SER A 6 -16.60 -1.12 -9.92
C SER A 6 -15.59 -0.68 -8.86
N ALA A 7 -14.74 -1.61 -8.42
CA ALA A 7 -13.66 -1.27 -7.50
C ALA A 7 -12.75 -0.19 -8.13
N PRO A 8 -12.17 0.72 -7.32
CA PRO A 8 -11.22 1.72 -7.82
C PRO A 8 -10.00 1.07 -8.51
N ASP A 9 -9.42 1.75 -9.50
CA ASP A 9 -8.32 1.22 -10.32
C ASP A 9 -7.12 0.72 -9.49
N HIS A 10 -6.73 1.47 -8.45
CA HIS A 10 -5.62 1.07 -7.57
C HIS A 10 -5.93 -0.23 -6.80
N VAL A 11 -7.20 -0.49 -6.47
CA VAL A 11 -7.64 -1.75 -5.85
C VAL A 11 -7.54 -2.90 -6.84
N LEU A 12 -7.93 -2.68 -8.10
CA LEU A 12 -7.80 -3.68 -9.17
C LEU A 12 -6.33 -4.00 -9.46
N GLU A 13 -5.45 -3.00 -9.49
CA GLU A 13 -4.01 -3.18 -9.69
C GLU A 13 -3.36 -3.97 -8.54
N LYS A 14 -3.72 -3.67 -7.29
CA LYS A 14 -3.29 -4.45 -6.12
C LYS A 14 -3.74 -5.91 -6.20
N ARG A 15 -5.01 -6.14 -6.55
CA ARG A 15 -5.55 -7.50 -6.72
C ARG A 15 -4.80 -8.28 -7.79
N ALA A 16 -4.51 -7.65 -8.93
CA ALA A 16 -3.73 -8.26 -10.01
C ALA A 16 -2.30 -8.62 -9.57
N CYS A 17 -1.64 -7.75 -8.79
CA CYS A 17 -0.31 -8.03 -8.24
C CYS A 17 -0.31 -9.25 -7.31
N ILE A 18 -1.28 -9.32 -6.39
CA ILE A 18 -1.41 -10.45 -5.45
C ILE A 18 -1.71 -11.74 -6.21
N ALA A 19 -2.64 -11.69 -7.16
CA ALA A 19 -3.02 -12.84 -7.97
C ALA A 19 -1.84 -13.41 -8.78
N ALA A 20 -1.06 -12.53 -9.44
CA ALA A 20 0.13 -12.95 -10.18
C ALA A 20 1.20 -13.58 -9.27
N PHE A 21 1.43 -13.01 -8.09
CA PHE A 21 2.33 -13.59 -7.09
C PHE A 21 1.87 -14.98 -6.65
N MET A 22 0.56 -15.17 -6.41
CA MET A 22 0.01 -16.46 -6.02
C MET A 22 0.16 -17.51 -7.13
N ASP A 23 -0.14 -17.15 -8.38
CA ASP A 23 -0.01 -18.04 -9.55
C ASP A 23 1.45 -18.44 -9.84
N ASN A 24 2.43 -17.61 -9.51
CA ASN A 24 3.86 -17.94 -9.63
C ASN A 24 4.33 -18.95 -8.57
N HIS A 25 3.55 -19.18 -7.51
CA HIS A 25 3.92 -20.04 -6.39
C HIS A 25 2.84 -21.10 -6.08
N PRO A 26 2.48 -21.98 -7.03
CA PRO A 26 1.39 -22.94 -6.88
C PRO A 26 1.65 -24.04 -5.82
N THR A 27 2.92 -24.22 -5.41
CA THR A 27 3.29 -25.12 -4.31
C THR A 27 3.02 -24.52 -2.94
N ILE A 28 2.80 -23.22 -2.86
CA ILE A 28 2.54 -22.46 -1.64
C ILE A 28 1.07 -22.03 -1.59
N PHE A 29 0.56 -21.51 -2.70
CA PHE A 29 -0.83 -21.09 -2.85
C PHE A 29 -1.55 -22.05 -3.78
N ALA A 30 -2.44 -22.87 -3.21
CA ALA A 30 -3.27 -23.74 -4.02
C ALA A 30 -4.12 -22.90 -4.99
N ALA A 31 -4.30 -23.39 -6.22
CA ALA A 31 -5.13 -22.72 -7.21
C ALA A 31 -6.61 -22.68 -6.75
N PRO A 32 -7.36 -21.63 -7.12
CA PRO A 32 -8.77 -21.52 -6.79
C PRO A 32 -9.57 -22.59 -7.53
N THR A 33 -10.55 -23.19 -6.84
CA THR A 33 -11.35 -24.28 -7.40
C THR A 33 -12.28 -23.79 -8.50
N SER A 34 -12.66 -22.52 -8.42
CA SER A 34 -13.61 -21.85 -9.30
C SER A 34 -13.01 -21.35 -10.62
N ALA A 35 -11.71 -21.04 -10.68
CA ALA A 35 -11.12 -20.32 -11.81
C ALA A 35 -9.80 -20.89 -12.35
N GLY A 36 -9.21 -21.92 -11.71
CA GLY A 36 -7.98 -22.58 -12.16
C GLY A 36 -6.70 -21.76 -11.98
N THR A 37 -6.77 -20.43 -11.96
CA THR A 37 -5.69 -19.50 -11.58
C THR A 37 -6.26 -18.34 -10.75
N TRP A 38 -5.42 -17.74 -9.91
CA TRP A 38 -5.78 -16.58 -9.10
C TRP A 38 -6.01 -15.33 -9.95
N ILE A 39 -5.29 -15.16 -11.08
CA ILE A 39 -5.56 -14.07 -12.02
C ILE A 39 -6.98 -14.19 -12.56
N HIS A 40 -7.38 -15.37 -13.02
CA HIS A 40 -8.72 -15.56 -13.56
C HIS A 40 -9.78 -15.42 -12.47
N PHE A 41 -9.49 -15.88 -11.25
CA PHE A 41 -10.37 -15.67 -10.10
C PHE A 41 -10.62 -14.19 -9.82
N ALA A 42 -9.57 -13.36 -9.85
CA ALA A 42 -9.67 -11.92 -9.61
C ALA A 42 -10.56 -11.19 -10.65
N GLU A 43 -10.68 -11.74 -11.87
CA GLU A 43 -11.54 -11.20 -12.94
C GLU A 43 -13.02 -11.56 -12.76
N GLN A 44 -13.33 -12.70 -12.14
CA GLN A 44 -14.68 -13.27 -12.12
C GLN A 44 -15.67 -12.57 -11.16
N SER A 45 -15.21 -11.63 -10.32
CA SER A 45 -16.03 -10.96 -9.29
C SER A 45 -16.85 -11.93 -8.40
N ALA A 46 -16.40 -13.18 -8.28
CA ALA A 46 -17.02 -14.20 -7.45
C ALA A 46 -16.57 -14.04 -5.99
N ALA A 47 -17.46 -14.36 -5.05
CA ALA A 47 -17.07 -14.46 -3.65
C ALA A 47 -16.22 -15.74 -3.45
N PRO A 48 -15.09 -15.66 -2.72
CA PRO A 48 -14.28 -16.84 -2.43
C PRO A 48 -15.04 -17.84 -1.55
N ASP A 49 -14.78 -19.13 -1.77
CA ASP A 49 -15.17 -20.16 -0.81
C ASP A 49 -14.24 -20.18 0.43
N GLU A 50 -14.57 -20.98 1.46
CA GLU A 50 -13.78 -21.07 2.70
C GLU A 50 -12.32 -21.56 2.47
N HIS A 51 -12.05 -22.28 1.39
CA HIS A 51 -10.70 -22.69 1.04
C HIS A 51 -9.95 -21.55 0.39
N GLU A 52 -10.56 -20.90 -0.61
CA GLU A 52 -10.01 -19.76 -1.33
C GLU A 52 -9.74 -18.59 -0.38
N GLU A 53 -10.65 -18.29 0.56
CA GLU A 53 -10.51 -17.27 1.58
C GLU A 53 -9.27 -17.52 2.46
N ARG A 54 -9.06 -18.75 2.93
CA ARG A 54 -7.87 -19.10 3.72
C ARG A 54 -6.56 -18.95 2.95
N VAL A 55 -6.56 -19.25 1.65
CA VAL A 55 -5.35 -19.09 0.82
C VAL A 55 -5.09 -17.61 0.54
N LEU A 56 -6.13 -16.80 0.34
CA LEU A 56 -6.03 -15.35 0.22
C LEU A 56 -5.49 -14.74 1.53
N ASP A 57 -6.04 -15.11 2.69
CA ASP A 57 -5.56 -14.67 4.01
C ASP A 57 -4.09 -15.02 4.24
N GLN A 58 -3.67 -16.19 3.77
CA GLN A 58 -2.26 -16.58 3.85
C GLN A 58 -1.38 -15.67 2.99
N ALA A 59 -1.79 -15.35 1.77
CA ALA A 59 -1.05 -14.47 0.88
C ALA A 59 -0.99 -13.04 1.43
N THR A 60 -2.14 -12.47 1.80
CA THR A 60 -2.25 -11.11 2.33
C THR A 60 -1.50 -10.98 3.66
N GLY A 61 -1.63 -11.94 4.58
CA GLY A 61 -0.91 -11.94 5.85
C GLY A 61 0.60 -11.91 5.69
N ARG A 62 1.15 -12.65 4.73
CA ARG A 62 2.59 -12.63 4.41
C ARG A 62 3.04 -11.29 3.83
N ILE A 63 2.24 -10.71 2.94
CA ILE A 63 2.52 -9.40 2.34
C ILE A 63 2.50 -8.32 3.42
N VAL A 64 1.46 -8.28 4.26
CA VAL A 64 1.33 -7.32 5.37
C VAL A 64 2.50 -7.43 6.34
N GLN A 65 2.93 -8.64 6.69
CA GLN A 65 4.08 -8.84 7.57
C GLN A 65 5.37 -8.24 6.97
N VAL A 66 5.57 -8.39 5.66
CA VAL A 66 6.71 -7.78 4.96
C VAL A 66 6.62 -6.27 4.95
N ILE A 67 5.44 -5.71 4.66
CA ILE A 67 5.21 -4.25 4.67
C ILE A 67 5.54 -3.68 6.05
N ARG A 68 5.05 -4.30 7.13
CA ARG A 68 5.37 -3.90 8.51
C ARG A 68 6.87 -3.98 8.81
N SER A 69 7.52 -5.06 8.36
CA SER A 69 8.97 -5.21 8.52
C SER A 69 9.77 -4.15 7.76
N ALA A 70 9.26 -3.66 6.62
CA ALA A 70 9.85 -2.55 5.89
C ALA A 70 9.63 -1.22 6.63
N GLN A 71 8.42 -0.98 7.14
CA GLN A 71 8.08 0.21 7.94
C GLN A 71 8.98 0.35 9.18
N ASP A 72 9.23 -0.75 9.91
CA ASP A 72 10.13 -0.76 11.08
C ASP A 72 11.58 -0.37 10.76
N ARG A 73 11.95 -0.39 9.47
CA ARG A 73 13.29 -0.05 8.97
C ARG A 73 13.33 1.30 8.28
N THR A 74 12.19 1.92 8.06
CA THR A 74 12.14 3.31 7.60
C THR A 74 12.77 4.18 8.69
N PRO A 75 13.78 5.02 8.38
CA PRO A 75 14.46 5.82 9.37
C PRO A 75 13.48 6.64 10.21
N SER A 76 13.60 6.57 11.54
CA SER A 76 12.79 7.36 12.48
C SER A 76 13.13 8.85 12.48
N ASP A 77 14.07 9.26 11.63
CA ASP A 77 14.74 10.56 11.71
C ASP A 77 13.82 11.73 11.36
N PHE A 78 12.62 11.45 10.85
CA PHE A 78 11.59 12.44 10.62
C PHE A 78 10.52 12.40 11.72
N ASP A 79 10.67 13.27 12.73
CA ASP A 79 9.58 13.60 13.65
C ASP A 79 8.50 14.38 12.88
N MET A 80 7.57 13.61 12.31
CA MET A 80 6.51 14.10 11.46
C MET A 80 5.58 15.06 12.19
N GLN A 81 5.37 14.87 13.49
CA GLN A 81 4.56 15.78 14.29
C GLN A 81 5.27 17.13 14.45
N THR A 82 6.56 17.12 14.78
CA THR A 82 7.36 18.36 14.85
C THR A 82 7.43 19.08 13.49
N ALA A 83 7.54 18.34 12.38
CA ALA A 83 7.54 18.93 11.04
C ALA A 83 6.18 19.57 10.69
N LEU A 84 5.07 18.92 11.05
CA LEU A 84 3.72 19.46 10.89
C LEU A 84 3.49 20.70 11.78
N ASP A 85 3.97 20.68 13.02
CA ASP A 85 3.88 21.81 13.94
C ASP A 85 4.71 23.01 13.46
N ALA A 86 5.90 22.77 12.89
CA ALA A 86 6.74 23.78 12.28
C ALA A 86 6.08 24.37 11.01
N ALA A 87 5.56 23.51 10.12
CA ALA A 87 4.80 23.94 8.96
C ALA A 87 3.59 24.79 9.39
N LYS A 88 2.92 24.41 10.47
CA LYS A 88 1.84 25.19 11.05
C LYS A 88 2.25 26.55 11.56
N ALA A 89 3.37 26.64 12.26
CA ALA A 89 3.94 27.90 12.71
C ALA A 89 4.36 28.81 11.53
N GLU A 90 4.76 28.23 10.39
CA GLU A 90 5.14 28.95 9.17
C GLU A 90 3.95 29.36 8.29
N GLY A 91 2.71 29.05 8.71
CA GLY A 91 1.49 29.43 7.99
C GLY A 91 1.00 28.41 6.96
N TYR A 92 1.63 27.23 6.90
CA TYR A 92 1.13 26.06 6.16
C TYR A 92 0.08 25.25 6.96
N GLY A 93 -0.51 25.87 8.00
CA GLY A 93 -0.93 25.22 9.23
C GLY A 93 -2.35 24.70 9.39
N ASP A 94 -3.13 24.70 8.32
CA ASP A 94 -4.46 24.10 8.28
C ASP A 94 -4.62 23.34 6.95
N MET A 95 -3.64 22.48 6.63
CA MET A 95 -3.86 21.56 5.52
C MET A 95 -4.90 20.54 5.92
N GLU A 96 -5.97 20.49 5.14
CA GLU A 96 -6.95 19.43 5.23
C GLU A 96 -6.24 18.07 5.03
N PRO A 97 -6.65 17.03 5.79
CA PRO A 97 -6.17 15.67 5.56
C PRO A 97 -6.38 15.26 4.11
N ASP A 98 -5.37 14.66 3.50
CA ASP A 98 -5.45 14.16 2.13
C ASP A 98 -6.54 13.07 2.01
N PRO A 99 -7.60 13.29 1.22
CA PRO A 99 -8.73 12.36 1.13
C PRO A 99 -8.34 11.01 0.50
N ALA A 100 -7.29 10.97 -0.33
CA ALA A 100 -6.83 9.71 -0.91
C ALA A 100 -6.05 8.88 0.11
N VAL A 101 -5.29 9.51 1.00
CA VAL A 101 -4.68 8.79 2.13
C VAL A 101 -5.75 8.26 3.08
N LEU A 102 -6.80 9.05 3.36
CA LEU A 102 -7.93 8.57 4.16
C LEU A 102 -8.62 7.35 3.52
N ALA A 103 -8.77 7.34 2.20
CA ALA A 103 -9.38 6.22 1.47
C ALA A 103 -8.52 4.94 1.44
N LEU A 104 -7.22 5.05 1.73
CA LEU A 104 -6.28 3.93 1.78
C LEU A 104 -6.15 3.31 3.17
N ALA A 105 -6.60 3.99 4.22
CA ALA A 105 -6.49 3.51 5.58
C ALA A 105 -7.26 2.20 5.79
N ALA A 106 -6.66 1.28 6.54
CA ALA A 106 -7.36 0.07 6.98
C ALA A 106 -8.37 0.43 8.08
N GLU A 107 -9.47 -0.35 8.17
CA GLU A 107 -10.58 -0.08 9.10
C GLU A 107 -10.17 -0.16 10.59
N ASP A 108 -9.05 -0.81 10.89
CA ASP A 108 -8.54 -1.04 12.25
C ASP A 108 -7.44 -0.05 12.67
N GLU A 109 -7.04 0.89 11.80
CA GLU A 109 -6.05 1.90 12.11
C GLU A 109 -6.64 3.05 12.95
N SER A 110 -5.81 3.70 13.77
CA SER A 110 -6.24 4.84 14.58
C SER A 110 -6.61 6.03 13.70
N ASP A 111 -7.83 6.56 13.87
CA ASP A 111 -8.29 7.78 13.19
C ASP A 111 -7.29 8.95 13.30
N GLU A 112 -6.61 9.06 14.45
CA GLU A 112 -5.61 10.11 14.71
C GLU A 112 -4.31 9.90 13.92
N GLU A 113 -3.83 8.66 13.83
CA GLU A 113 -2.62 8.30 13.08
C GLU A 113 -2.87 8.46 11.59
N VAL A 114 -4.02 8.01 11.11
CA VAL A 114 -4.47 8.16 9.72
C VAL A 114 -4.60 9.64 9.35
N ALA A 115 -5.26 10.46 10.19
CA ALA A 115 -5.39 11.89 9.95
C ALA A 115 -4.03 12.60 9.94
N THR A 116 -3.10 12.19 10.79
CA THR A 116 -1.73 12.74 10.84
C THR A 116 -0.96 12.43 9.57
N MET A 117 -1.00 11.17 9.11
CA MET A 117 -0.38 10.76 7.85
C MET A 117 -1.00 11.50 6.66
N ALA A 118 -2.32 11.62 6.62
CA ALA A 118 -3.04 12.32 5.56
C ALA A 118 -2.67 13.81 5.50
N ARG A 119 -2.48 14.49 6.64
CA ARG A 119 -1.99 15.88 6.65
C ARG A 119 -0.53 15.99 6.22
N ALA A 120 0.32 15.04 6.61
CA ALA A 120 1.71 14.99 6.17
C ALA A 120 1.80 14.84 4.64
N MET A 121 0.91 14.04 4.04
CA MET A 121 0.82 13.93 2.58
C MET A 121 0.41 15.26 1.92
N SER A 122 -0.61 15.96 2.45
CA SER A 122 -0.98 17.30 1.97
C SER A 122 0.20 18.28 2.02
N LEU A 123 0.96 18.26 3.12
CA LEU A 123 2.16 19.08 3.29
C LEU A 123 3.22 18.74 2.24
N TYR A 124 3.48 17.45 2.03
CA TYR A 124 4.44 16.99 1.03
C TYR A 124 4.04 17.40 -0.40
N LYS A 125 2.77 17.21 -0.79
CA LYS A 125 2.24 17.68 -2.08
C LYS A 125 2.39 19.18 -2.29
N THR A 126 2.16 19.96 -1.22
CA THR A 126 2.36 21.40 -1.24
C THR A 126 3.84 21.75 -1.42
N ALA A 127 4.75 21.07 -0.71
CA ALA A 127 6.19 21.26 -0.86
C ALA A 127 6.67 20.99 -2.30
N ILE A 128 6.15 19.95 -2.95
CA ILE A 128 6.42 19.67 -4.38
C ILE A 128 5.92 20.81 -5.26
N THR A 129 4.68 21.25 -5.06
CA THR A 129 4.06 22.33 -5.86
C THR A 129 4.84 23.63 -5.76
N MET A 130 5.45 23.90 -4.61
CA MET A 130 6.30 25.06 -4.36
C MET A 130 7.75 24.89 -4.83
N GLY A 131 8.12 23.71 -5.34
CA GLY A 131 9.48 23.40 -5.77
C GLY A 131 10.47 23.21 -4.61
N MET A 132 9.98 22.92 -3.40
CA MET A 132 10.78 22.64 -2.20
C MET A 132 11.12 21.16 -2.05
N ALA A 133 10.39 20.28 -2.74
CA ALA A 133 10.65 18.84 -2.84
C ALA A 133 10.52 18.40 -4.31
N ASP A 134 11.18 17.31 -4.67
CA ASP A 134 11.17 16.79 -6.06
C ASP A 134 10.12 15.69 -6.29
N GLY A 135 9.56 15.12 -5.22
CA GLY A 135 8.51 14.10 -5.30
C GLY A 135 9.05 12.67 -5.38
N SER A 136 10.37 12.48 -5.46
CA SER A 136 11.03 11.18 -5.55
C SER A 136 11.51 10.65 -4.20
N GLU A 137 11.52 11.49 -3.17
CA GLU A 137 12.06 11.15 -1.85
C GLU A 137 11.27 9.99 -1.19
N LEU A 138 9.94 9.94 -1.38
CA LEU A 138 9.10 8.84 -0.88
C LEU A 138 9.39 7.52 -1.61
N HIS A 139 9.50 7.53 -2.94
CA HIS A 139 9.88 6.33 -3.70
C HIS A 139 11.26 5.80 -3.29
N GLN A 140 12.24 6.69 -3.10
CA GLN A 140 13.58 6.33 -2.64
C GLN A 140 13.56 5.72 -1.22
N THR A 141 12.76 6.30 -0.32
CA THR A 141 12.61 5.82 1.05
C THR A 141 11.99 4.42 1.09
N ILE A 142 10.95 4.17 0.28
CA ILE A 142 10.34 2.85 0.14
C ILE A 142 11.36 1.85 -0.43
N GLU A 143 12.05 2.20 -1.52
CA GLU A 143 13.04 1.32 -2.14
C GLU A 143 14.15 0.93 -1.15
N SER A 144 14.65 1.90 -0.37
CA SER A 144 15.65 1.67 0.66
C SER A 144 15.15 0.74 1.78
N SER A 145 13.92 0.97 2.26
CA SER A 145 13.30 0.19 3.33
C SER A 145 13.13 -1.28 2.93
N PHE A 146 12.68 -1.53 1.70
CA PHE A 146 12.53 -2.89 1.16
C PHE A 146 13.88 -3.54 0.84
N SER A 147 14.84 -2.79 0.28
CA SER A 147 16.17 -3.30 -0.03
C SER A 147 16.97 -3.75 1.20
N ALA A 148 16.63 -3.21 2.38
CA ALA A 148 17.26 -3.62 3.63
C ALA A 148 16.80 -5.01 4.10
N LEU A 149 15.64 -5.50 3.66
CA LEU A 149 15.06 -6.76 4.12
C LEU A 149 15.83 -7.98 3.56
N PRO A 150 15.99 -9.05 4.35
CA PRO A 150 16.67 -10.26 3.89
C PRO A 150 15.84 -10.99 2.83
N ALA A 151 16.45 -11.28 1.68
CA ALA A 151 15.80 -11.91 0.52
C ALA A 151 16.51 -13.22 0.13
N GLU A 152 16.52 -14.18 1.06
CA GLU A 152 17.36 -15.38 0.99
C GLU A 152 16.85 -16.44 -0.01
N THR A 153 15.57 -16.40 -0.37
CA THR A 153 14.95 -17.37 -1.30
C THR A 153 14.28 -16.66 -2.49
N PRO A 154 14.08 -17.34 -3.63
CA PRO A 154 13.32 -16.80 -4.76
C PRO A 154 11.92 -16.34 -4.35
N PHE A 155 11.23 -17.14 -3.55
CA PHE A 155 9.93 -16.78 -2.97
C PHE A 155 9.99 -15.48 -2.16
N MET A 156 10.98 -15.33 -1.28
CA MET A 156 11.12 -14.12 -0.48
C MET A 156 11.41 -12.90 -1.37
N LYS A 157 12.22 -13.03 -2.42
CA LYS A 157 12.47 -11.93 -3.38
C LYS A 157 11.17 -11.48 -4.04
N GLU A 158 10.39 -12.41 -4.57
CA GLU A 158 9.11 -12.10 -5.21
C GLU A 158 8.08 -11.54 -4.20
N LEU A 159 8.06 -12.04 -2.97
CA LEU A 159 7.21 -11.51 -1.90
C LEU A 159 7.57 -10.05 -1.56
N LEU A 160 8.87 -9.75 -1.40
CA LEU A 160 9.36 -8.39 -1.13
C LEU A 160 9.02 -7.44 -2.28
N GLU A 161 9.28 -7.84 -3.53
CA GLU A 161 8.95 -7.04 -4.70
C GLU A 161 7.44 -6.82 -4.86
N THR A 162 6.63 -7.84 -4.59
CA THR A 162 5.15 -7.74 -4.63
C THR A 162 4.64 -6.78 -3.57
N ALA A 163 5.13 -6.91 -2.33
CA ALA A 163 4.78 -6.03 -1.24
C ALA A 163 5.20 -4.57 -1.52
N LYS A 164 6.42 -4.37 -2.04
CA LYS A 164 6.91 -3.06 -2.49
C LYS A 164 6.01 -2.47 -3.56
N ARG A 165 5.63 -3.28 -4.56
CA ARG A 165 4.75 -2.83 -5.65
C ARG A 165 3.39 -2.38 -5.14
N ILE A 166 2.81 -3.10 -4.17
CA ILE A 166 1.54 -2.72 -3.52
C ILE A 166 1.66 -1.36 -2.84
N VAL A 167 2.72 -1.14 -2.05
CA VAL A 167 2.94 0.16 -1.37
C VAL A 167 3.13 1.28 -2.40
N LEU A 168 3.84 1.02 -3.50
CA LEU A 168 4.01 2.00 -4.56
C LEU A 168 2.72 2.32 -5.31
N ILE A 169 1.81 1.36 -5.48
CA ILE A 169 0.47 1.62 -6.04
C ILE A 169 -0.33 2.56 -5.13
N ASP A 170 -0.28 2.31 -3.82
CA ASP A 170 -0.96 3.15 -2.83
C ASP A 170 -0.35 4.56 -2.78
N LEU A 171 0.99 4.67 -2.83
CA LEU A 171 1.67 5.96 -2.93
C LEU A 171 1.29 6.70 -4.22
N ASP A 172 1.35 6.03 -5.38
CA ASP A 172 1.01 6.65 -6.66
C ASP A 172 -0.47 7.11 -6.69
N HIS A 173 -1.37 6.34 -6.07
CA HIS A 173 -2.77 6.72 -5.90
C HIS A 173 -2.88 7.99 -5.05
N ALA A 174 -2.24 7.99 -3.88
CA ALA A 174 -2.21 9.14 -2.99
C ALA A 174 -1.66 10.37 -3.71
N MET A 175 -0.53 10.25 -4.43
CA MET A 175 0.13 11.36 -5.11
C MET A 175 -0.65 11.96 -6.28
N ARG A 176 -1.47 11.15 -6.98
CA ARG A 176 -2.23 11.61 -8.17
C ARG A 176 -3.60 12.17 -7.85
N ALA A 177 -4.20 11.78 -6.72
CA ALA A 177 -5.49 12.30 -6.30
C ALA A 177 -5.35 13.78 -5.89
N GLN A 178 -6.21 14.64 -6.44
CA GLN A 178 -6.29 16.07 -6.14
C GLN A 178 -7.39 16.35 -5.11
#